data_AF-A0A6M0LLT0-F1
#
_entry.id   AF-A0A6M0LLT0-F1
#
_cell.length_a   1.000
_cell.length_b   1.000
_cell.length_c   1.000
_cell.angle_alpha   90.00
_cell.angle_beta   90.00
_cell.angle_gamma   90.00
#
_symmetry.space_group_name_H-M   'P 1'
#
loop_
_entity.id
_entity.type
_entity.pdbx_description
1 polymer ?
#
loop_
_entity_poly.entity_id
_entity_poly.type
_entity_poly.pdbx_seq_one_letter_code
_entity_poly.pdbx_strand_id
1 'polypeptide(L)'
;MARADASGNIERGEVDIQWNTQRLRSYFNKCQETYDSFLSMSDGLIKAFESYANDEEHTGPEADSSKAFVTEKQIPLLIDIVDDIQKLEDLQENLMTSFEENVDSSTAARISTAHLRQVMLDFVGLEDNLQDVGDKIKGLAESLAETCSEVGTYTVPDYQPYYDEMEKLSSRNGLTGLVPETKKALEDFDAAHKTDISSSDYKTIYDTITANISSFMAGLGDGKYYDITTYNETGESLAWRYPANELEGEALEEYVQYVTDMDAYLRGVKPRCAVYKYDPVNMCNGNYINEHTDISLGGRFKLEFKRFYNALDISEKSLGVGWTHSFEKRIYEDNDKLKIDYPDGSSGSFACINAKKQLYMEEHGEPGILEKLTDGYVLRQDSGEFERYDVRGYLIAFGDNDGENVSLVYEKSEGKRLLSKVVAKNSNTLTFSYFKDGKNLGLIEKVTDQTGRSVFYAYEDRRLVEIKEPDQATRRFTYDSENRIKDVINPKGITSITNEYD
;
A
#
# COMPACT_ATOMS: atom_id res chain seq x y z
N MET A 1 27.89 -29.30 -24.96
CA MET A 1 29.28 -29.75 -25.28
C MET A 1 29.94 -28.66 -26.10
N ALA A 2 31.04 -28.11 -25.57
CA ALA A 2 31.61 -26.78 -25.85
C ALA A 2 32.26 -26.61 -27.23
N ARG A 3 32.42 -25.35 -27.67
CA ARG A 3 33.45 -24.98 -28.65
C ARG A 3 34.04 -23.60 -28.32
N ALA A 4 35.03 -23.58 -27.43
CA ALA A 4 36.16 -22.70 -27.69
C ALA A 4 36.80 -23.20 -28.99
N ASP A 5 37.06 -22.32 -29.95
CA ASP A 5 37.81 -22.74 -31.14
C ASP A 5 39.26 -23.09 -30.77
N ALA A 6 40.00 -23.69 -31.71
CA ALA A 6 41.39 -24.10 -31.50
C ALA A 6 42.37 -22.95 -31.15
N SER A 7 41.86 -21.72 -31.04
CA SER A 7 42.59 -20.51 -30.65
C SER A 7 42.12 -19.93 -29.31
N GLY A 8 41.27 -20.63 -28.56
CA GLY A 8 40.80 -20.18 -27.23
C GLY A 8 39.72 -19.10 -27.25
N ASN A 9 39.14 -18.78 -28.42
CA ASN A 9 38.09 -17.76 -28.49
C ASN A 9 36.73 -18.32 -28.10
N ILE A 10 36.08 -17.69 -27.13
CA ILE A 10 34.74 -18.02 -26.62
C ILE A 10 33.68 -17.34 -27.51
N GLU A 11 32.66 -18.06 -27.98
CA GLU A 11 31.69 -17.66 -29.03
C GLU A 11 30.86 -16.40 -28.72
N ARG A 12 30.94 -15.35 -29.57
CA ARG A 12 30.20 -14.09 -29.43
C ARG A 12 28.69 -14.31 -29.69
N GLY A 13 27.82 -14.14 -28.67
CA GLY A 13 26.35 -14.21 -28.84
C GLY A 13 25.52 -14.82 -27.71
N GLU A 14 26.10 -15.20 -26.57
CA GLU A 14 25.35 -15.72 -25.42
C GLU A 14 24.44 -14.64 -24.79
N VAL A 15 23.28 -15.06 -24.29
CA VAL A 15 22.41 -14.25 -23.43
C VAL A 15 23.09 -14.12 -22.06
N ASP A 16 23.24 -12.90 -21.57
CA ASP A 16 23.82 -12.64 -20.24
C ASP A 16 22.81 -13.02 -19.16
N ILE A 17 23.14 -14.03 -18.37
CA ILE A 17 22.37 -14.46 -17.20
C ILE A 17 22.91 -13.66 -16.01
N GLN A 18 22.04 -12.88 -15.38
CA GLN A 18 22.40 -12.02 -14.24
C GLN A 18 21.66 -12.47 -12.98
N TRP A 19 22.41 -12.71 -11.91
CA TRP A 19 21.89 -13.05 -10.60
C TRP A 19 22.34 -12.05 -9.53
N ASN A 20 21.42 -11.65 -8.66
CA ASN A 20 21.71 -10.80 -7.50
C ASN A 20 20.87 -11.25 -6.30
N THR A 21 21.50 -12.00 -5.40
CA THR A 21 20.85 -12.64 -4.25
C THR A 21 20.15 -11.62 -3.35
N GLN A 22 20.82 -10.51 -3.01
CA GLN A 22 20.23 -9.49 -2.12
C GLN A 22 19.01 -8.82 -2.74
N ARG A 23 19.09 -8.47 -4.03
CA ARG A 23 18.00 -7.79 -4.73
C ARG A 23 16.78 -8.69 -4.88
N LEU A 24 17.00 -9.97 -5.22
CA LEU A 24 15.92 -10.96 -5.31
C LEU A 24 15.29 -11.22 -3.95
N ARG A 25 16.08 -11.45 -2.90
CA ARG A 25 15.56 -11.65 -1.53
C ARG A 25 14.75 -10.44 -1.05
N SER A 26 15.25 -9.22 -1.27
CA SER A 26 14.48 -8.01 -0.93
C SER A 26 13.16 -7.90 -1.71
N TYR A 27 13.13 -8.34 -2.97
CA TYR A 27 11.91 -8.36 -3.76
C TYR A 27 10.91 -9.40 -3.24
N PHE A 28 11.35 -10.64 -2.99
CA PHE A 28 10.49 -11.70 -2.45
C PHE A 28 9.96 -11.37 -1.04
N ASN A 29 10.77 -10.79 -0.16
CA ASN A 29 10.29 -10.34 1.15
C ASN A 29 9.16 -9.31 1.01
N LYS A 30 9.27 -8.37 0.06
CA LYS A 30 8.23 -7.38 -0.18
C LYS A 30 6.95 -7.99 -0.77
N CYS A 31 7.10 -9.04 -1.58
CA CYS A 31 5.98 -9.85 -2.03
C CYS A 31 5.28 -10.52 -0.84
N GLN A 32 6.04 -11.20 0.03
CA GLN A 32 5.52 -11.84 1.25
C GLN A 32 4.78 -10.86 2.16
N GLU A 33 5.32 -9.65 2.41
CA GLU A 33 4.62 -8.61 3.17
C GLU A 33 3.23 -8.26 2.58
N THR A 34 3.10 -8.33 1.25
CA THR A 34 1.83 -8.10 0.56
C THR A 34 0.90 -9.30 0.70
N TYR A 35 1.44 -10.51 0.62
CA TYR A 35 0.71 -11.77 0.74
C TYR A 35 0.15 -11.95 2.15
N ASP A 36 0.96 -11.74 3.19
CA ASP A 36 0.56 -11.84 4.60
C ASP A 36 -0.66 -10.98 4.93
N SER A 37 -0.72 -9.77 4.37
CA SER A 37 -1.88 -8.89 4.53
C SER A 37 -3.15 -9.51 3.93
N PHE A 38 -3.04 -10.11 2.74
CA PHE A 38 -4.19 -10.77 2.10
C PHE A 38 -4.58 -12.06 2.82
N LEU A 39 -3.61 -12.88 3.22
CA LEU A 39 -3.84 -14.13 3.96
C LEU A 39 -4.57 -13.86 5.29
N SER A 40 -4.09 -12.87 6.05
CA SER A 40 -4.74 -12.47 7.31
C SER A 40 -6.16 -11.94 7.11
N MET A 41 -6.41 -11.17 6.05
CA MET A 41 -7.75 -10.71 5.71
C MET A 41 -8.66 -11.86 5.28
N SER A 42 -8.14 -12.80 4.50
CA SER A 42 -8.90 -13.94 3.96
C SER A 42 -9.37 -14.87 5.07
N ASP A 43 -8.53 -15.14 6.08
CA ASP A 43 -8.94 -15.90 7.27
C ASP A 43 -10.14 -15.27 8.00
N GLY A 44 -10.12 -13.94 8.15
CA GLY A 44 -11.23 -13.20 8.77
C GLY A 44 -12.50 -13.28 7.91
N LEU A 45 -12.35 -13.16 6.59
CA LEU A 45 -13.46 -13.21 5.65
C LEU A 45 -14.08 -14.60 5.55
N ILE A 46 -13.27 -15.67 5.49
CA ILE A 46 -13.75 -17.06 5.47
C ILE A 46 -14.58 -17.33 6.73
N LYS A 47 -14.11 -16.94 7.93
CA LYS A 47 -14.88 -17.10 9.18
C LYS A 47 -16.20 -16.32 9.18
N ALA A 48 -16.21 -15.12 8.60
CA ALA A 48 -17.42 -14.33 8.45
C ALA A 48 -18.42 -15.01 7.49
N PHE A 49 -17.93 -15.54 6.36
CA PHE A 49 -18.72 -16.32 5.42
C PHE A 49 -19.26 -17.60 6.02
N GLU A 50 -18.47 -18.34 6.80
CA GLU A 50 -18.93 -19.51 7.54
C GLU A 50 -19.98 -19.13 8.59
N SER A 51 -19.81 -18.00 9.28
CA SER A 51 -20.80 -17.52 10.26
C SER A 51 -22.12 -17.16 9.58
N TYR A 52 -22.07 -16.49 8.43
CA TYR A 52 -23.26 -16.19 7.62
C TYR A 52 -23.93 -17.44 7.06
N ALA A 53 -23.16 -18.38 6.52
CA ALA A 53 -23.67 -19.64 5.98
C ALA A 53 -24.37 -20.50 7.06
N ASN A 54 -23.91 -20.40 8.31
CA ASN A 54 -24.48 -21.11 9.46
C ASN A 54 -25.53 -20.31 10.24
N ASP A 55 -25.89 -19.09 9.80
CA ASP A 55 -26.92 -18.29 10.47
C ASP A 55 -28.28 -18.98 10.38
N GLU A 56 -28.95 -19.19 11.50
CA GLU A 56 -30.29 -19.79 11.54
C GLU A 56 -31.43 -18.75 11.50
N GLU A 57 -31.12 -17.46 11.70
CA GLU A 57 -32.13 -16.39 11.75
C GLU A 57 -32.51 -15.88 10.35
N HIS A 58 -31.57 -15.84 9.40
CA HIS A 58 -31.83 -15.46 8.02
C HIS A 58 -32.35 -16.67 7.20
N THR A 59 -33.64 -16.72 6.88
CA THR A 59 -34.28 -17.91 6.26
C THR A 59 -35.12 -17.57 5.02
N GLY A 60 -35.36 -18.57 4.18
CA GLY A 60 -36.16 -18.47 2.95
C GLY A 60 -35.35 -18.77 1.69
N PRO A 61 -36.00 -18.94 0.53
CA PRO A 61 -35.33 -19.42 -0.69
C PRO A 61 -34.15 -18.55 -1.16
N GLU A 62 -34.24 -17.23 -0.96
CA GLU A 62 -33.16 -16.30 -1.26
C GLU A 62 -31.99 -16.44 -0.28
N ALA A 63 -32.28 -16.54 1.02
CA ALA A 63 -31.30 -16.76 2.07
C ALA A 63 -30.56 -18.09 1.86
N ASP A 64 -31.29 -19.17 1.59
CA ASP A 64 -30.71 -20.51 1.37
C ASP A 64 -29.82 -20.52 0.14
N SER A 65 -30.24 -19.86 -0.93
CA SER A 65 -29.43 -19.74 -2.14
C SER A 65 -28.17 -18.90 -1.93
N SER A 66 -28.28 -17.77 -1.22
CA SER A 66 -27.12 -16.93 -0.87
C SER A 66 -26.11 -17.70 -0.01
N LYS A 67 -26.57 -18.44 1.01
CA LYS A 67 -25.71 -19.28 1.86
C LYS A 67 -25.04 -20.41 1.08
N ALA A 68 -25.76 -21.05 0.16
CA ALA A 68 -25.20 -22.06 -0.72
C ALA A 68 -24.12 -21.46 -1.63
N PHE A 69 -24.37 -20.26 -2.20
CA PHE A 69 -23.38 -19.57 -3.01
C PHE A 69 -22.10 -19.25 -2.22
N VAL A 70 -22.25 -18.71 -1.02
CA VAL A 70 -21.12 -18.44 -0.11
C VAL A 70 -20.33 -19.74 0.15
N THR A 71 -21.03 -20.82 0.47
CA THR A 71 -20.43 -22.12 0.86
C THR A 71 -19.75 -22.85 -0.30
N GLU A 72 -20.40 -22.88 -1.47
CA GLU A 72 -19.97 -23.70 -2.60
C GLU A 72 -19.07 -22.94 -3.59
N LYS A 73 -19.04 -21.60 -3.52
CA LYS A 73 -18.29 -20.76 -4.46
C LYS A 73 -17.31 -19.82 -3.78
N GLN A 74 -17.79 -18.93 -2.89
CA GLN A 74 -16.93 -17.88 -2.36
C GLN A 74 -15.87 -18.41 -1.39
N ILE A 75 -16.24 -19.31 -0.48
CA ILE A 75 -15.28 -19.95 0.43
C ILE A 75 -14.24 -20.77 -0.35
N PRO A 76 -14.60 -21.70 -1.26
CA PRO A 76 -13.62 -22.43 -2.06
C PRO A 76 -12.70 -21.52 -2.89
N LEU A 77 -13.22 -20.44 -3.48
CA LEU A 77 -12.40 -19.49 -4.24
C LEU A 77 -11.35 -18.81 -3.35
N LEU A 78 -11.71 -18.40 -2.13
CA LEU A 78 -10.76 -17.81 -1.19
C LEU A 78 -9.70 -18.83 -0.76
N ILE A 79 -10.10 -20.08 -0.51
CA ILE A 79 -9.18 -21.18 -0.19
C ILE A 79 -8.21 -21.42 -1.34
N ASP A 80 -8.71 -21.50 -2.59
CA ASP A 80 -7.87 -21.70 -3.78
C ASP A 80 -6.84 -20.56 -3.92
N ILE A 81 -7.24 -19.30 -3.68
CA ILE A 81 -6.32 -18.15 -3.73
C ILE A 81 -5.25 -18.24 -2.64
N VAL A 82 -5.64 -18.61 -1.41
CA VAL A 82 -4.70 -18.82 -0.29
C VAL A 82 -3.68 -19.91 -0.64
N ASP A 83 -4.16 -21.04 -1.16
CA ASP A 83 -3.32 -22.16 -1.60
C ASP A 83 -2.37 -21.76 -2.75
N ASP A 84 -2.85 -20.96 -3.71
CA ASP A 84 -2.05 -20.45 -4.83
C ASP A 84 -0.90 -19.56 -4.35
N ILE A 85 -1.19 -18.65 -3.43
CA ILE A 85 -0.19 -17.76 -2.81
C ILE A 85 0.88 -18.59 -2.08
N GLN A 86 0.46 -19.57 -1.27
CA GLN A 86 1.39 -20.41 -0.53
C GLN A 86 2.34 -21.18 -1.48
N LYS A 87 1.80 -21.71 -2.59
CA LYS A 87 2.61 -22.39 -3.62
C LYS A 87 3.58 -21.44 -4.33
N LEU A 88 3.21 -20.18 -4.52
CA LEU A 88 4.11 -19.18 -5.08
C LEU A 88 5.26 -18.87 -4.12
N GLU A 89 5.00 -18.76 -2.82
CA GLU A 89 6.03 -18.57 -1.80
C GLU A 89 7.01 -19.76 -1.77
N ASP A 90 6.49 -20.98 -1.85
CA ASP A 90 7.32 -22.19 -1.93
C ASP A 90 8.24 -22.17 -3.16
N LEU A 91 7.74 -21.77 -4.33
CA LEU A 91 8.56 -21.63 -5.54
C LEU A 91 9.67 -20.58 -5.38
N GLN A 92 9.37 -19.47 -4.71
CA GLN A 92 10.35 -18.41 -4.45
C GLN A 92 11.46 -18.89 -3.52
N GLU A 93 11.13 -19.58 -2.41
CA GLU A 93 12.13 -20.08 -1.48
C GLU A 93 12.94 -21.25 -2.04
N ASN A 94 12.29 -22.14 -2.80
CA ASN A 94 12.97 -23.23 -3.50
C ASN A 94 13.98 -22.72 -4.53
N LEU A 95 13.65 -21.67 -5.27
CA LEU A 95 14.58 -21.02 -6.21
C LEU A 95 15.82 -20.46 -5.48
N MET A 96 15.61 -19.78 -4.35
CA MET A 96 16.69 -19.21 -3.55
C MET A 96 17.58 -20.30 -2.93
N THR A 97 16.96 -21.36 -2.39
CA THR A 97 17.66 -22.51 -1.79
C THR A 97 18.48 -23.25 -2.84
N SER A 98 17.88 -23.52 -4.01
CA SER A 98 18.58 -24.19 -5.11
C SER A 98 19.79 -23.38 -5.60
N PHE A 99 19.71 -22.05 -5.63
CA PHE A 99 20.86 -21.22 -6.00
C PHE A 99 22.00 -21.33 -4.97
N GLU A 100 21.66 -21.28 -3.68
CA GLU A 100 22.63 -21.40 -2.58
C GLU A 100 23.35 -22.76 -2.61
N GLU A 101 22.63 -23.84 -2.93
CA GLU A 101 23.19 -25.19 -3.00
C GLU A 101 24.00 -25.45 -4.28
N ASN A 102 23.53 -24.95 -5.43
CA ASN A 102 24.06 -25.34 -6.73
C ASN A 102 25.01 -24.32 -7.37
N VAL A 103 25.01 -23.06 -6.93
CA VAL A 103 25.80 -21.98 -7.55
C VAL A 103 26.71 -21.29 -6.55
N ASP A 104 26.14 -20.59 -5.55
CA ASP A 104 26.92 -19.81 -4.59
C ASP A 104 26.11 -19.55 -3.31
N SER A 105 26.66 -19.94 -2.15
CA SER A 105 26.02 -19.79 -0.85
C SER A 105 26.16 -18.39 -0.22
N SER A 106 26.84 -17.47 -0.89
CA SER A 106 26.97 -16.09 -0.44
C SER A 106 25.65 -15.35 -0.53
N THR A 107 25.22 -14.82 0.61
CA THR A 107 24.07 -13.89 0.70
C THR A 107 24.30 -12.58 -0.07
N ALA A 108 25.54 -12.31 -0.50
CA ALA A 108 25.92 -11.14 -1.28
C ALA A 108 26.30 -11.48 -2.74
N ALA A 109 26.05 -12.71 -3.21
CA ALA A 109 26.42 -13.14 -4.56
C ALA A 109 25.81 -12.21 -5.64
N ARG A 110 26.68 -11.80 -6.57
CA ARG A 110 26.37 -10.98 -7.74
C ARG A 110 27.13 -11.54 -8.93
N ILE A 111 26.44 -12.33 -9.75
CA ILE A 111 27.07 -13.14 -10.80
C ILE A 111 26.46 -12.76 -12.14
N SER A 112 27.31 -12.61 -13.16
CA SER A 112 26.91 -12.40 -14.55
C SER A 112 27.74 -13.31 -15.44
N THR A 113 27.10 -14.06 -16.33
CA THR A 113 27.83 -14.92 -17.28
C THR A 113 28.69 -14.08 -18.23
N ALA A 114 28.26 -12.87 -18.61
CA ALA A 114 29.08 -11.95 -19.38
C ALA A 114 30.31 -11.46 -18.60
N HIS A 115 30.18 -11.17 -17.31
CA HIS A 115 31.31 -10.75 -16.49
C HIS A 115 32.30 -11.88 -16.24
N LEU A 116 31.82 -13.08 -15.88
CA LEU A 116 32.67 -14.27 -15.73
C LEU A 116 33.42 -14.59 -17.02
N ARG A 117 32.75 -14.45 -18.16
CA ARG A 117 33.39 -14.61 -19.47
C ARG A 117 34.48 -13.58 -19.74
N GLN A 118 34.26 -12.32 -19.37
CA GLN A 118 35.30 -11.30 -19.49
C GLN A 118 36.52 -11.66 -18.63
N VAL A 119 36.28 -12.12 -17.39
CA VAL A 119 37.36 -12.60 -16.51
C VAL A 119 38.12 -13.75 -17.18
N MET A 120 37.44 -14.74 -17.75
CA MET A 120 38.09 -15.85 -18.47
C MET A 120 39.01 -15.34 -19.60
N LEU A 121 38.53 -14.38 -20.42
CA LEU A 121 39.32 -13.79 -21.50
C LEU A 121 40.53 -13.01 -20.98
N ASP A 122 40.37 -12.29 -19.87
CA ASP A 122 41.47 -11.53 -19.26
C ASP A 122 42.55 -12.48 -18.72
N PHE A 123 42.17 -13.62 -18.12
CA PHE A 123 43.11 -14.65 -17.66
C PHE A 123 43.92 -15.27 -18.80
N VAL A 124 43.28 -15.60 -19.93
CA VAL A 124 44.00 -16.08 -21.13
C VAL A 124 45.06 -15.08 -21.57
N GLY A 125 44.71 -13.78 -21.62
CA GLY A 125 45.66 -12.73 -21.99
C GLY A 125 46.79 -12.55 -20.98
N LEU A 126 46.52 -12.72 -19.68
CA LEU A 126 47.53 -12.65 -18.62
C LEU A 126 48.49 -13.84 -18.68
N GLU A 127 47.99 -15.06 -18.89
CA GLU A 127 48.80 -16.26 -19.02
C GLU A 127 49.70 -16.23 -20.24
N ASP A 128 49.18 -15.77 -21.40
CA ASP A 128 49.96 -15.58 -22.62
C ASP A 128 51.12 -14.59 -22.40
N ASN A 129 50.85 -13.47 -21.70
CA ASN A 129 51.87 -12.47 -21.38
C ASN A 129 52.90 -13.01 -20.38
N LEU A 130 52.43 -13.67 -19.32
CA LEU A 130 53.29 -14.27 -18.30
C LEU A 130 54.24 -15.31 -18.89
N GLN A 131 53.73 -16.17 -19.78
CA GLN A 131 54.54 -17.16 -20.47
C GLN A 131 55.60 -16.49 -21.37
N ASP A 132 55.21 -15.56 -22.23
CA ASP A 132 56.14 -14.87 -23.15
C ASP A 132 57.22 -14.07 -22.40
N VAL A 133 56.84 -13.29 -21.39
CA VAL A 133 57.78 -12.49 -20.60
C VAL A 133 58.61 -13.37 -19.67
N GLY A 134 58.01 -14.38 -19.05
CA GLY A 134 58.67 -15.33 -18.16
C GLY A 134 59.78 -16.11 -18.88
N ASP A 135 59.49 -16.64 -20.07
CA ASP A 135 60.46 -17.36 -20.90
C ASP A 135 61.62 -16.45 -21.34
N LYS A 136 61.34 -15.19 -21.68
CA LYS A 136 62.37 -14.20 -22.02
C LYS A 136 63.28 -13.87 -20.83
N ILE A 137 62.70 -13.64 -19.64
CA ILE A 137 63.48 -13.36 -18.42
C ILE A 137 64.34 -14.57 -18.05
N LYS A 138 63.77 -15.77 -18.13
CA LYS A 138 64.49 -17.02 -17.89
C LYS A 138 65.68 -17.16 -18.84
N GLY A 139 65.46 -17.00 -20.14
CA GLY A 139 66.52 -17.07 -21.14
C GLY A 139 67.62 -16.00 -20.94
N LEU A 140 67.25 -14.78 -20.53
CA LEU A 140 68.24 -13.74 -20.18
C LEU A 140 69.07 -14.12 -18.94
N ALA A 141 68.44 -14.66 -17.90
CA ALA A 141 69.13 -15.11 -16.69
C ALA A 141 70.07 -16.29 -16.98
N GLU A 142 69.63 -17.25 -17.80
CA GLU A 142 70.45 -18.37 -18.28
C GLU A 142 71.65 -17.89 -19.10
N SER A 143 71.43 -16.94 -20.03
CA SER A 143 72.52 -16.34 -20.80
C SER A 143 73.53 -15.60 -19.93
N LEU A 144 73.09 -14.84 -18.93
CA LEU A 144 73.98 -14.17 -17.97
C LEU A 144 74.78 -15.17 -17.14
N ALA A 145 74.15 -16.26 -16.70
CA ALA A 145 74.82 -17.33 -15.99
C ALA A 145 75.91 -18.01 -16.84
N GLU A 146 75.68 -18.15 -18.15
CA GLU A 146 76.65 -18.71 -19.09
C GLU A 146 77.80 -17.74 -19.40
N THR A 147 77.49 -16.49 -19.77
CA THR A 147 78.49 -15.54 -20.28
C THR A 147 79.21 -14.72 -19.22
N CYS A 148 78.66 -14.60 -18.01
CA CYS A 148 79.17 -13.70 -16.97
C CYS A 148 79.42 -14.42 -15.63
N SER A 149 79.64 -15.73 -15.65
CA SER A 149 79.86 -16.58 -14.47
C SER A 149 81.07 -16.16 -13.61
N GLU A 150 82.06 -15.49 -14.18
CA GLU A 150 83.25 -15.01 -13.44
C GLU A 150 82.93 -13.84 -12.48
N VAL A 151 81.83 -13.11 -12.71
CA VAL A 151 81.50 -11.89 -11.97
C VAL A 151 80.45 -12.13 -10.87
N GLY A 152 79.83 -13.31 -10.81
CA GLY A 152 78.86 -13.66 -9.77
C GLY A 152 77.93 -14.83 -10.15
N THR A 153 77.06 -15.22 -9.22
CA THR A 153 76.01 -16.22 -9.42
C THR A 153 74.69 -15.56 -9.78
N TYR A 154 74.01 -16.05 -10.82
CA TYR A 154 72.72 -15.54 -11.27
C TYR A 154 71.64 -16.59 -10.99
N THR A 155 70.62 -16.22 -10.23
CA THR A 155 69.46 -17.08 -9.99
C THR A 155 68.53 -17.02 -11.19
N VAL A 156 68.20 -18.17 -11.76
CA VAL A 156 67.18 -18.28 -12.82
C VAL A 156 65.80 -18.24 -12.17
N PRO A 157 64.96 -17.22 -12.43
CA PRO A 157 63.61 -17.17 -11.88
C PRO A 157 62.73 -18.28 -12.48
N ASP A 158 61.81 -18.81 -11.69
CA ASP A 158 60.80 -19.77 -12.13
C ASP A 158 59.39 -19.19 -11.91
N TYR A 159 58.68 -18.93 -13.01
CA TYR A 159 57.32 -18.39 -12.97
C TYR A 159 56.25 -19.50 -12.96
N GLN A 160 56.62 -20.77 -13.16
CA GLN A 160 55.69 -21.88 -13.30
C GLN A 160 54.78 -22.07 -12.08
N PRO A 161 55.25 -21.95 -10.82
CA PRO A 161 54.36 -22.06 -9.66
C PRO A 161 53.26 -21.01 -9.64
N TYR A 162 53.53 -19.80 -10.12
CA TYR A 162 52.51 -18.74 -10.23
C TYR A 162 51.54 -19.03 -11.38
N TYR A 163 52.06 -19.49 -12.53
CA TYR A 163 51.24 -19.93 -13.65
C TYR A 163 50.26 -21.04 -13.23
N ASP A 164 50.75 -22.05 -12.51
CA ASP A 164 49.95 -23.19 -12.04
C ASP A 164 48.85 -22.78 -11.04
N GLU A 165 49.05 -21.72 -10.24
CA GLU A 165 47.99 -21.17 -9.38
C GLU A 165 46.95 -20.36 -10.16
N MET A 166 47.35 -19.65 -11.23
CA MET A 166 46.42 -18.91 -12.10
C MET A 166 45.50 -19.86 -12.86
N GLU A 167 46.03 -20.99 -13.33
CA GLU A 167 45.24 -22.03 -14.02
C GLU A 167 44.12 -22.63 -13.14
N LYS A 168 44.25 -22.58 -11.80
CA LYS A 168 43.17 -22.99 -10.88
C LYS A 168 42.01 -22.01 -10.85
N LEU A 169 42.26 -20.72 -11.12
CA LEU A 169 41.22 -19.69 -11.18
C LEU A 169 40.50 -19.75 -12.52
N SER A 170 41.24 -19.79 -13.61
CA SER A 170 40.71 -19.97 -14.96
C SER A 170 41.81 -20.52 -15.84
N SER A 171 41.67 -21.78 -16.26
CA SER A 171 42.62 -22.39 -17.19
C SER A 171 42.69 -21.68 -18.54
N ARG A 172 43.85 -21.77 -19.21
CA ARG A 172 44.09 -21.14 -20.52
C ARG A 172 43.09 -21.54 -21.61
N ASN A 173 42.60 -22.77 -21.55
CA ASN A 173 41.59 -23.25 -22.51
C ASN A 173 40.17 -22.75 -22.19
N GLY A 174 39.97 -22.08 -21.04
CA GLY A 174 38.70 -21.56 -20.57
C GLY A 174 37.69 -22.64 -20.18
N LEU A 175 38.12 -23.89 -19.94
CA LEU A 175 37.22 -25.02 -19.67
C LEU A 175 37.18 -25.44 -18.22
N THR A 176 38.25 -25.18 -17.45
CA THR A 176 38.42 -25.63 -16.06
C THR A 176 38.87 -24.52 -15.13
N GLY A 177 38.65 -24.69 -13.82
CA GLY A 177 38.97 -23.70 -12.80
C GLY A 177 37.72 -23.03 -12.24
N LEU A 178 37.91 -22.26 -11.17
CA LEU A 178 36.82 -21.66 -10.41
C LEU A 178 35.85 -20.84 -11.30
N VAL A 179 36.38 -19.96 -12.16
CA VAL A 179 35.55 -19.04 -12.97
C VAL A 179 34.71 -19.78 -14.03
N PRO A 180 35.29 -20.68 -14.87
CA PRO A 180 34.49 -21.49 -15.79
C PRO A 180 33.46 -22.40 -15.10
N GLU A 181 33.81 -22.97 -13.94
CA GLU A 181 32.91 -23.83 -13.17
C GLU A 181 31.73 -23.05 -12.59
N THR A 182 31.95 -21.85 -12.04
CA THR A 182 30.86 -20.96 -11.59
C THR A 182 29.97 -20.51 -12.75
N LYS A 183 30.54 -20.18 -13.92
CA LYS A 183 29.74 -19.83 -15.11
C LYS A 183 28.82 -20.98 -15.49
N LYS A 184 29.37 -22.19 -15.54
CA LYS A 184 28.62 -23.39 -15.87
C LYS A 184 27.53 -23.71 -14.85
N ALA A 185 27.84 -23.59 -13.55
CA ALA A 185 26.86 -23.79 -12.49
C ALA A 185 25.66 -22.86 -12.63
N LEU A 186 25.90 -21.58 -12.96
CA LEU A 186 24.84 -20.61 -13.21
C LEU A 186 24.01 -20.93 -14.46
N GLU A 187 24.65 -21.41 -15.54
CA GLU A 187 23.95 -21.84 -16.76
C GLU A 187 23.09 -23.08 -16.55
N ASP A 188 23.63 -24.07 -15.84
CA ASP A 188 22.92 -25.30 -15.49
C ASP A 188 21.73 -24.98 -14.56
N PHE A 189 21.91 -24.05 -13.61
CA PHE A 189 20.85 -23.53 -12.74
C PHE A 189 19.75 -22.83 -13.55
N ASP A 190 20.08 -21.87 -14.42
CA ASP A 190 19.09 -21.17 -15.26
C ASP A 190 18.32 -22.16 -16.13
N ALA A 191 19.02 -23.11 -16.75
CA ALA A 191 18.41 -24.13 -17.58
C ALA A 191 17.41 -25.03 -16.81
N ALA A 192 17.70 -25.33 -15.54
CA ALA A 192 16.84 -26.12 -14.67
C ALA A 192 15.59 -25.34 -14.23
N HIS A 193 15.72 -24.05 -13.94
CA HIS A 193 14.68 -23.25 -13.28
C HIS A 193 13.84 -22.37 -14.20
N LYS A 194 14.22 -22.19 -15.48
CA LYS A 194 13.51 -21.32 -16.43
C LYS A 194 12.04 -21.66 -16.69
N THR A 195 11.61 -22.88 -16.37
CA THR A 195 10.22 -23.34 -16.56
C THR A 195 9.43 -23.49 -15.27
N ASP A 196 10.05 -23.26 -14.10
CA ASP A 196 9.45 -23.55 -12.78
C ASP A 196 8.02 -23.03 -12.66
N ILE A 197 7.79 -21.76 -13.01
CA ILE A 197 6.44 -21.18 -13.00
C ILE A 197 5.53 -21.88 -14.00
N SER A 198 5.90 -21.94 -15.28
CA SER A 198 5.02 -22.46 -16.34
C SER A 198 4.59 -23.93 -16.15
N SER A 199 5.41 -24.73 -15.47
CA SER A 199 5.12 -26.14 -15.17
C SER A 199 4.65 -26.37 -13.73
N SER A 200 4.45 -25.31 -12.94
CA SER A 200 4.05 -25.41 -11.55
C SER A 200 2.54 -25.63 -11.38
N ASP A 201 2.20 -26.24 -10.24
CA ASP A 201 0.85 -26.25 -9.72
C ASP A 201 0.29 -24.83 -9.49
N TYR A 202 1.13 -23.88 -9.04
CA TYR A 202 0.79 -22.46 -8.91
C TYR A 202 0.18 -21.95 -10.22
N LYS A 203 0.86 -22.12 -11.35
CA LYS A 203 0.34 -21.64 -12.63
C LYS A 203 -1.02 -22.25 -13.00
N THR A 204 -1.22 -23.51 -12.65
CA THR A 204 -2.48 -24.22 -12.91
C THR A 204 -3.62 -23.68 -12.06
N ILE A 205 -3.37 -23.44 -10.77
CA ILE A 205 -4.36 -22.89 -9.83
C ILE A 205 -4.64 -21.42 -10.18
N TYR A 206 -3.62 -20.61 -10.43
CA TYR A 206 -3.73 -19.24 -10.93
C TYR A 206 -4.64 -19.14 -12.17
N ASP A 207 -4.45 -19.99 -13.17
CA ASP A 207 -5.29 -20.00 -14.38
C ASP A 207 -6.73 -20.34 -14.06
N THR A 208 -6.94 -21.29 -13.15
CA THR A 208 -8.28 -21.72 -12.69
C THR A 208 -8.98 -20.58 -11.96
N ILE A 209 -8.30 -19.93 -11.01
CA ILE A 209 -8.80 -18.76 -10.28
C ILE A 209 -9.15 -17.64 -11.26
N THR A 210 -8.25 -17.33 -12.18
CA THR A 210 -8.43 -16.24 -13.15
C THR A 210 -9.63 -16.51 -14.06
N ALA A 211 -9.80 -17.76 -14.53
CA ALA A 211 -10.96 -18.17 -15.31
C ALA A 211 -12.26 -18.08 -14.50
N ASN A 212 -12.23 -18.51 -13.23
CA ASN A 212 -13.39 -18.44 -12.32
C ASN A 212 -13.80 -16.98 -12.04
N ILE A 213 -12.85 -16.11 -11.71
CA ILE A 213 -13.10 -14.68 -11.48
C ILE A 213 -13.61 -14.00 -12.74
N SER A 214 -13.00 -14.29 -13.90
CA SER A 214 -13.45 -13.72 -15.17
C SER A 214 -14.88 -14.14 -15.50
N SER A 215 -15.21 -15.41 -15.26
CA SER A 215 -16.58 -15.93 -15.41
C SER A 215 -17.54 -15.25 -14.44
N PHE A 216 -17.11 -15.03 -13.18
CA PHE A 216 -17.87 -14.29 -12.17
C PHE A 216 -18.19 -12.86 -12.62
N MET A 217 -17.17 -12.12 -13.04
CA MET A 217 -17.33 -10.75 -13.52
C MET A 217 -18.22 -10.65 -14.76
N ALA A 218 -18.10 -11.62 -15.69
CA ALA A 218 -18.93 -11.65 -16.89
C ALA A 218 -20.40 -11.94 -16.60
N GLY A 219 -20.70 -12.68 -15.52
CA GLY A 219 -22.07 -13.05 -15.12
C GLY A 219 -22.75 -12.05 -14.17
N LEU A 220 -22.04 -11.04 -13.68
CA LEU A 220 -22.62 -10.01 -12.81
C LEU A 220 -23.63 -9.15 -13.60
N GLY A 221 -24.92 -9.28 -13.28
CA GLY A 221 -25.98 -8.40 -13.78
C GLY A 221 -26.72 -8.88 -15.05
N ASP A 222 -26.27 -9.96 -15.71
CA ASP A 222 -26.95 -10.53 -16.89
C ASP A 222 -27.74 -11.82 -16.60
N GLY A 223 -27.60 -12.37 -15.38
CA GLY A 223 -28.31 -13.57 -14.91
C GLY A 223 -27.89 -14.88 -15.58
N LYS A 224 -26.82 -14.91 -16.41
CA LYS A 224 -26.49 -16.10 -17.21
C LYS A 224 -25.51 -17.07 -16.56
N TYR A 225 -24.62 -16.60 -15.70
CA TYR A 225 -23.49 -17.42 -15.22
C TYR A 225 -23.31 -17.43 -13.71
N TYR A 226 -23.71 -16.36 -13.02
CA TYR A 226 -23.60 -16.26 -11.56
C TYR A 226 -24.91 -15.76 -10.99
N ASP A 227 -25.94 -16.54 -11.27
CA ASP A 227 -27.25 -16.27 -10.75
C ASP A 227 -27.47 -17.05 -9.45
N ILE A 228 -27.61 -16.31 -8.36
CA ILE A 228 -28.13 -16.86 -7.09
C ILE A 228 -29.54 -17.44 -7.28
N THR A 229 -30.18 -17.34 -8.45
CA THR A 229 -31.43 -18.04 -8.76
C THR A 229 -31.27 -19.52 -9.15
N THR A 230 -30.05 -19.97 -9.45
CA THR A 230 -29.81 -21.33 -9.97
C THR A 230 -29.78 -22.42 -8.89
N TYR A 231 -29.92 -22.06 -7.61
CA TYR A 231 -30.09 -23.04 -6.55
C TYR A 231 -31.49 -23.64 -6.60
N ASN A 232 -31.56 -24.97 -6.58
CA ASN A 232 -32.62 -25.84 -7.12
C ASN A 232 -34.08 -25.59 -6.66
N GLU A 233 -34.34 -24.71 -5.71
CA GLU A 233 -35.70 -24.45 -5.21
C GLU A 233 -36.44 -23.31 -5.92
N THR A 234 -35.75 -22.42 -6.66
CA THR A 234 -36.39 -21.25 -7.29
C THR A 234 -36.50 -21.30 -8.82
N GLY A 235 -35.88 -22.29 -9.48
CA GLY A 235 -36.07 -22.57 -10.91
C GLY A 235 -35.79 -21.36 -11.82
N GLU A 236 -34.68 -20.67 -11.62
CA GLU A 236 -34.28 -19.48 -12.40
C GLU A 236 -35.25 -18.27 -12.26
N SER A 237 -36.00 -18.17 -11.15
CA SER A 237 -37.11 -17.20 -11.02
C SER A 237 -37.02 -16.13 -9.91
N LEU A 238 -35.87 -15.91 -9.25
CA LEU A 238 -35.68 -14.66 -8.49
C LEU A 238 -35.46 -13.50 -9.46
N ALA A 239 -36.52 -12.73 -9.70
CA ALA A 239 -36.37 -11.42 -10.32
C ALA A 239 -35.65 -10.48 -9.35
N TRP A 240 -34.58 -9.82 -9.81
CA TRP A 240 -33.97 -8.70 -9.09
C TRP A 240 -35.03 -7.63 -8.83
N ARG A 241 -35.40 -7.48 -7.56
CA ARG A 241 -36.35 -6.46 -7.10
C ARG A 241 -35.59 -5.42 -6.31
N TYR A 242 -35.71 -4.17 -6.73
CA TYR A 242 -35.19 -3.07 -5.94
C TYR A 242 -36.06 -2.92 -4.69
N PRO A 243 -35.51 -2.89 -3.47
CA PRO A 243 -36.31 -2.77 -2.25
C PRO A 243 -37.24 -1.55 -2.31
N ALA A 244 -36.80 -0.45 -2.92
CA ALA A 244 -37.63 0.74 -3.12
C ALA A 244 -38.91 0.53 -3.96
N ASN A 245 -38.97 -0.53 -4.77
CA ASN A 245 -40.14 -0.90 -5.56
C ASN A 245 -41.11 -1.83 -4.83
N GLU A 246 -40.65 -2.47 -3.75
CA GLU A 246 -41.39 -3.52 -3.02
C GLU A 246 -41.83 -3.06 -1.63
N LEU A 247 -41.14 -2.09 -1.07
CA LEU A 247 -41.45 -1.51 0.24
C LEU A 247 -42.43 -0.34 0.07
N GLU A 248 -43.34 -0.18 1.03
CA GLU A 248 -44.28 0.93 1.10
C GLU A 248 -44.33 1.50 2.52
N GLY A 249 -44.75 2.76 2.67
CA GLY A 249 -44.90 3.41 3.96
C GLY A 249 -43.60 3.51 4.77
N GLU A 250 -43.69 3.23 6.07
CA GLU A 250 -42.58 3.35 7.03
C GLU A 250 -41.36 2.51 6.65
N ALA A 251 -41.55 1.31 6.09
CA ALA A 251 -40.45 0.45 5.67
C ALA A 251 -39.67 1.02 4.47
N LEU A 252 -40.35 1.71 3.55
CA LEU A 252 -39.69 2.41 2.44
C LEU A 252 -38.91 3.63 2.95
N GLU A 253 -39.50 4.37 3.90
CA GLU A 253 -38.83 5.53 4.53
C GLU A 253 -37.56 5.10 5.28
N GLU A 254 -37.61 4.01 6.04
CA GLU A 254 -36.46 3.43 6.72
C GLU A 254 -35.37 2.99 5.74
N TYR A 255 -35.74 2.28 4.67
CA TYR A 255 -34.79 1.86 3.63
C TYR A 255 -34.11 3.05 2.95
N VAL A 256 -34.87 4.09 2.57
CA VAL A 256 -34.31 5.30 1.94
C VAL A 256 -33.37 6.04 2.90
N GLN A 257 -33.72 6.10 4.18
CA GLN A 257 -32.86 6.70 5.20
C GLN A 257 -31.57 5.89 5.38
N TYR A 258 -31.66 4.56 5.43
CA TYR A 258 -30.49 3.68 5.49
C TYR A 258 -29.56 3.89 4.29
N VAL A 259 -30.09 3.93 3.07
CA VAL A 259 -29.29 4.18 1.85
C VAL A 259 -28.64 5.56 1.89
N THR A 260 -29.35 6.57 2.41
CA THR A 260 -28.82 7.94 2.54
C THR A 260 -27.69 8.01 3.58
N ASP A 261 -27.85 7.35 4.72
CA ASP A 261 -26.83 7.30 5.77
C ASP A 261 -25.59 6.52 5.29
N MET A 262 -25.79 5.42 4.55
CA MET A 262 -24.70 4.67 3.90
C MET A 262 -23.94 5.51 2.86
N ASP A 263 -24.64 6.28 2.01
CA ASP A 263 -23.99 7.18 1.06
C ASP A 263 -23.12 8.21 1.80
N ALA A 264 -23.64 8.82 2.86
CA ALA A 264 -22.89 9.79 3.66
C ALA A 264 -21.65 9.16 4.33
N TYR A 265 -21.76 7.91 4.80
CA TYR A 265 -20.65 7.16 5.38
C TYR A 265 -19.55 6.86 4.35
N LEU A 266 -19.93 6.48 3.13
CA LEU A 266 -19.00 6.07 2.05
C LEU A 266 -18.29 7.23 1.34
N ARG A 267 -18.64 8.49 1.65
CA ARG A 267 -17.96 9.66 1.09
C ARG A 267 -16.53 9.84 1.60
N GLY A 268 -16.18 9.31 2.76
CA GLY A 268 -14.86 9.45 3.38
C GLY A 268 -13.86 8.35 3.00
N VAL A 269 -12.86 8.13 3.87
CA VAL A 269 -11.85 7.08 3.73
C VAL A 269 -12.28 5.85 4.54
N LYS A 270 -12.81 4.83 3.87
CA LYS A 270 -13.33 3.58 4.47
C LYS A 270 -12.63 2.34 3.89
N PRO A 271 -11.38 2.03 4.28
CA PRO A 271 -10.59 0.95 3.69
C PRO A 271 -11.19 -0.45 3.84
N ARG A 272 -12.12 -0.64 4.79
CA ARG A 272 -12.85 -1.91 4.99
C ARG A 272 -13.78 -2.25 3.82
N CYS A 273 -14.29 -1.26 3.09
CA CYS A 273 -15.29 -1.46 2.05
C CYS A 273 -15.09 -0.60 0.79
N ALA A 274 -14.03 0.21 0.73
CA ALA A 274 -13.70 1.04 -0.42
C ALA A 274 -12.24 0.84 -0.88
N VAL A 275 -12.04 0.94 -2.19
CA VAL A 275 -10.72 0.86 -2.84
C VAL A 275 -10.34 2.24 -3.37
N TYR A 276 -9.12 2.69 -3.10
CA TYR A 276 -8.62 4.00 -3.53
C TYR A 276 -7.43 3.83 -4.48
N LYS A 277 -7.48 4.47 -5.65
CA LYS A 277 -6.38 4.46 -6.66
C LYS A 277 -6.23 5.83 -7.32
N TYR A 278 -5.13 6.05 -8.05
CA TYR A 278 -4.90 7.26 -8.88
C TYR A 278 -4.94 8.59 -8.09
N ASP A 279 -4.21 8.64 -6.98
CA ASP A 279 -3.85 9.86 -6.20
C ASP A 279 -4.97 10.78 -5.65
N PRO A 280 -5.80 10.34 -4.68
CA PRO A 280 -6.62 9.13 -4.66
C PRO A 280 -8.08 9.41 -5.06
N VAL A 281 -8.64 8.54 -5.90
CA VAL A 281 -10.06 8.44 -6.26
C VAL A 281 -10.64 7.20 -5.57
N ASN A 282 -11.78 7.36 -4.92
CA ASN A 282 -12.59 6.26 -4.42
C ASN A 282 -13.20 5.51 -5.62
N MET A 283 -12.74 4.29 -5.87
CA MET A 283 -13.13 3.49 -7.03
C MET A 283 -14.57 2.97 -6.94
N CYS A 284 -15.22 3.06 -5.77
CA CYS A 284 -16.59 2.60 -5.56
C CYS A 284 -17.63 3.66 -5.95
N ASN A 285 -17.28 4.95 -5.87
CA ASN A 285 -18.23 6.05 -6.12
C ASN A 285 -17.65 7.22 -6.93
N GLY A 286 -16.43 7.11 -7.45
CA GLY A 286 -15.78 8.15 -8.26
C GLY A 286 -15.30 9.38 -7.48
N ASN A 287 -15.42 9.39 -6.14
CA ASN A 287 -15.08 10.56 -5.34
C ASN A 287 -13.56 10.83 -5.33
N TYR A 288 -13.15 12.02 -5.75
CA TYR A 288 -11.79 12.50 -5.54
C TYR A 288 -11.63 13.00 -4.11
N ILE A 289 -10.70 12.40 -3.37
CA ILE A 289 -10.40 12.78 -1.99
C ILE A 289 -8.91 13.13 -1.86
N ASN A 290 -8.55 14.01 -0.93
CA ASN A 290 -7.15 14.35 -0.71
C ASN A 290 -6.87 14.69 0.75
N GLU A 291 -6.06 13.88 1.43
CA GLU A 291 -5.54 14.21 2.76
C GLU A 291 -4.12 14.79 2.65
N HIS A 292 -3.87 15.91 3.33
CA HIS A 292 -2.53 16.47 3.49
C HIS A 292 -2.25 16.85 4.94
N THR A 293 -1.04 16.56 5.43
CA THR A 293 -0.60 16.99 6.77
C THR A 293 0.24 18.25 6.64
N ASP A 294 -0.25 19.36 7.20
CA ASP A 294 0.44 20.65 7.07
C ASP A 294 1.38 20.92 8.25
N ILE A 295 0.97 20.49 9.45
CA ILE A 295 1.78 20.61 10.66
C ILE A 295 1.74 19.28 11.38
N SER A 296 2.93 18.72 11.64
CA SER A 296 3.11 17.56 12.50
C SER A 296 4.07 17.92 13.64
N LEU A 297 3.60 17.69 14.88
CA LEU A 297 4.37 17.90 16.10
C LEU A 297 4.53 16.56 16.81
N GLY A 298 5.76 16.06 16.84
CA GLY A 298 6.09 14.76 17.45
C GLY A 298 6.08 14.76 18.98
N GLY A 299 6.56 13.64 19.55
CA GLY A 299 6.56 13.37 20.99
C GLY A 299 5.53 12.30 21.37
N ARG A 300 5.43 11.99 22.68
CA ARG A 300 4.50 10.95 23.19
C ARG A 300 3.04 11.21 22.78
N PHE A 301 2.63 12.47 22.77
CA PHE A 301 1.30 12.91 22.33
C PHE A 301 1.46 13.68 21.03
N LYS A 302 1.43 12.96 19.91
CA LYS A 302 1.58 13.52 18.57
C LYS A 302 0.39 14.42 18.25
N LEU A 303 0.66 15.59 17.67
CA LEU A 303 -0.39 16.52 17.26
C LEU A 303 -0.23 16.83 15.76
N GLU A 304 -1.28 16.57 14.99
CA GLU A 304 -1.26 16.77 13.54
C GLU A 304 -2.45 17.61 13.10
N PHE A 305 -2.15 18.71 12.39
CA PHE A 305 -3.15 19.42 11.62
C PHE A 305 -3.13 18.86 10.20
N LYS A 306 -4.22 18.17 9.85
CA LYS A 306 -4.42 17.63 8.52
C LYS A 306 -5.61 18.30 7.88
N ARG A 307 -5.53 18.55 6.58
CA ARG A 307 -6.65 18.93 5.74
C ARG A 307 -7.12 17.75 4.93
N PHE A 308 -8.41 17.71 4.70
CA PHE A 308 -9.05 16.71 3.89
C PHE A 308 -9.95 17.38 2.86
N TYR A 309 -9.77 17.05 1.60
CA TYR A 309 -10.65 17.45 0.51
C TYR A 309 -11.59 16.30 0.14
N ASN A 310 -12.84 16.62 -0.11
CA ASN A 310 -13.87 15.68 -0.55
C ASN A 310 -14.67 16.30 -1.71
N ALA A 311 -14.55 15.75 -2.93
CA ALA A 311 -15.21 16.32 -4.11
C ALA A 311 -16.74 16.20 -4.09
N LEU A 312 -17.29 15.23 -3.34
CA LEU A 312 -18.74 15.06 -3.15
C LEU A 312 -19.30 15.87 -1.97
N ASP A 313 -18.45 16.51 -1.16
CA ASP A 313 -18.88 17.42 -0.10
C ASP A 313 -18.98 18.86 -0.63
N ILE A 314 -20.21 19.33 -0.81
CA ILE A 314 -20.49 20.72 -1.22
C ILE A 314 -20.74 21.64 -0.01
N SER A 315 -20.61 21.12 1.21
CA SER A 315 -20.82 21.91 2.41
C SER A 315 -19.65 22.84 2.69
N GLU A 316 -19.96 24.00 3.27
CA GLU A 316 -18.95 24.98 3.67
C GLU A 316 -18.57 24.76 5.12
N LYS A 317 -17.28 24.46 5.33
CA LYS A 317 -16.67 24.19 6.63
C LYS A 317 -15.60 25.24 6.95
N SER A 318 -14.76 25.03 7.96
CA SER A 318 -13.82 26.07 8.43
C SER A 318 -12.69 26.39 7.44
N LEU A 319 -12.44 25.51 6.47
CA LEU A 319 -11.48 25.68 5.37
C LEU A 319 -12.15 25.88 4.00
N GLY A 320 -13.42 26.26 3.98
CA GLY A 320 -14.17 26.52 2.76
C GLY A 320 -14.94 25.29 2.26
N VAL A 321 -15.44 25.40 1.04
CA VAL A 321 -16.29 24.37 0.41
C VAL A 321 -15.49 23.11 0.10
N GLY A 322 -15.98 21.95 0.55
CA GLY A 322 -15.37 20.63 0.30
C GLY A 322 -14.10 20.35 1.08
N TRP A 323 -13.74 21.19 2.06
CA TRP A 323 -12.55 21.04 2.89
C TRP A 323 -12.87 20.92 4.38
N THR A 324 -12.37 19.86 5.00
CA THR A 324 -12.41 19.63 6.46
C THR A 324 -10.98 19.56 7.03
N HIS A 325 -10.87 19.45 8.35
CA HIS A 325 -9.58 19.22 9.01
C HIS A 325 -9.66 18.23 10.18
N SER A 326 -8.50 17.75 10.64
CA SER A 326 -8.33 16.70 11.67
C SER A 326 -9.04 16.93 13.03
N PHE A 327 -9.52 18.15 13.29
CA PHE A 327 -10.23 18.49 14.54
C PHE A 327 -11.68 18.90 14.28
N GLU A 328 -12.12 18.90 13.02
CA GLU A 328 -13.48 19.23 12.62
C GLU A 328 -14.33 17.96 12.69
N LYS A 329 -14.63 17.54 13.93
CA LYS A 329 -15.46 16.37 14.25
C LYS A 329 -16.61 16.79 15.15
N ARG A 330 -17.82 16.36 14.84
CA ARG A 330 -19.02 16.83 15.57
C ARG A 330 -20.11 15.77 15.68
N ILE A 331 -20.62 15.60 16.89
CA ILE A 331 -21.82 14.81 17.16
C ILE A 331 -23.06 15.70 17.11
N TYR A 332 -24.16 15.20 16.56
CA TYR A 332 -25.44 15.92 16.54
C TYR A 332 -26.61 14.95 16.51
N GLU A 333 -27.79 15.49 16.78
CA GLU A 333 -29.06 14.76 16.65
C GLU A 333 -29.75 15.20 15.37
N ASP A 334 -30.23 14.23 14.60
CA ASP A 334 -30.96 14.41 13.35
C ASP A 334 -32.06 13.35 13.27
N ASN A 335 -33.32 13.76 13.14
CA ASN A 335 -34.50 12.87 13.14
C ASN A 335 -34.47 11.80 14.25
N ASP A 336 -34.22 12.22 15.49
CA ASP A 336 -34.08 11.35 16.69
C ASP A 336 -32.94 10.31 16.64
N LYS A 337 -32.07 10.35 15.62
CA LYS A 337 -30.82 9.59 15.55
C LYS A 337 -29.63 10.43 15.97
N LEU A 338 -28.67 9.80 16.66
CA LEU A 338 -27.35 10.39 16.87
C LEU A 338 -26.50 10.16 15.63
N LYS A 339 -25.86 11.23 15.15
CA LYS A 339 -24.95 11.22 14.00
C LYS A 339 -23.61 11.87 14.37
N ILE A 340 -22.59 11.56 13.59
CA ILE A 340 -21.27 12.16 13.72
C ILE A 340 -20.70 12.53 12.35
N ASP A 341 -20.20 13.75 12.23
CA ASP A 341 -19.38 14.16 11.08
C ASP A 341 -17.90 13.87 11.41
N TYR A 342 -17.22 13.16 10.53
CA TYR A 342 -15.80 12.81 10.65
C TYR A 342 -14.89 13.79 9.89
N PRO A 343 -13.60 13.88 10.28
CA PRO A 343 -12.62 14.73 9.58
C PRO A 343 -12.39 14.40 8.11
N ASP A 344 -12.75 13.21 7.65
CA ASP A 344 -12.64 12.78 6.24
C ASP A 344 -13.88 13.13 5.40
N GLY A 345 -14.80 13.94 5.95
CA GLY A 345 -16.03 14.35 5.28
C GLY A 345 -17.10 13.25 5.20
N SER A 346 -16.88 12.08 5.78
CA SER A 346 -17.96 11.09 5.99
C SER A 346 -18.83 11.46 7.19
N SER A 347 -20.04 10.92 7.22
CA SER A 347 -20.89 10.95 8.39
C SER A 347 -21.30 9.54 8.81
N GLY A 348 -21.30 9.26 10.10
CA GLY A 348 -21.80 8.01 10.69
C GLY A 348 -23.09 8.22 11.48
N SER A 349 -23.80 7.14 11.73
CA SER A 349 -25.03 7.09 12.52
C SER A 349 -24.93 6.06 13.64
N PHE A 350 -25.68 6.28 14.72
CA PHE A 350 -25.62 5.43 15.90
C PHE A 350 -26.98 4.83 16.26
N ALA A 351 -26.99 3.52 16.50
CA ALA A 351 -28.12 2.78 17.03
C ALA A 351 -28.04 2.68 18.56
N CYS A 352 -29.17 2.89 19.24
CA CYS A 352 -29.24 2.75 20.71
C CYS A 352 -29.20 1.29 21.13
N ILE A 353 -28.17 0.89 21.87
CA ILE A 353 -28.02 -0.48 22.40
C ILE A 353 -28.43 -0.58 23.88
N ASN A 354 -28.48 0.54 24.60
CA ASN A 354 -28.97 0.58 25.98
C ASN A 354 -29.58 1.95 26.34
N ALA A 355 -30.90 2.07 26.23
CA ALA A 355 -31.60 3.31 26.52
C ALA A 355 -31.46 3.78 27.98
N LYS A 356 -31.29 2.88 28.96
CA LYS A 356 -31.14 3.26 30.38
C LYS A 356 -29.80 3.90 30.68
N LYS A 357 -28.74 3.42 30.03
CA LYS A 357 -27.38 3.93 30.15
C LYS A 357 -27.01 4.95 29.06
N GLN A 358 -27.92 5.19 28.11
CA GLN A 358 -27.69 6.06 26.94
C GLN A 358 -26.44 5.64 26.17
N LEU A 359 -26.32 4.33 25.88
CA LEU A 359 -25.23 3.75 25.10
C LEU A 359 -25.68 3.44 23.68
N TYR A 360 -24.80 3.74 22.74
CA TYR A 360 -25.05 3.60 21.32
C TYR A 360 -23.84 2.97 20.60
N MET A 361 -24.11 2.23 19.52
CA MET A 361 -23.12 1.61 18.64
C MET A 361 -23.27 2.20 17.24
N GLU A 362 -22.15 2.33 16.53
CA GLU A 362 -22.14 2.87 15.17
C GLU A 362 -22.73 1.84 14.18
N GLU A 363 -23.64 2.29 13.30
CA GLU A 363 -24.49 1.43 12.46
C GLU A 363 -23.74 0.76 11.30
N HIS A 364 -22.59 1.29 10.89
CA HIS A 364 -21.78 0.81 9.77
C HIS A 364 -20.63 -0.12 10.22
N GLY A 365 -20.52 -0.36 11.52
CA GLY A 365 -19.53 -1.25 12.11
C GLY A 365 -18.19 -0.58 12.43
N GLU A 366 -18.17 0.75 12.62
CA GLU A 366 -17.02 1.40 13.26
C GLU A 366 -16.90 0.93 14.72
N PRO A 367 -15.67 0.66 15.22
CA PRO A 367 -15.47 0.19 16.58
C PRO A 367 -15.84 1.24 17.63
N GLY A 368 -16.12 0.74 18.84
CA GLY A 368 -16.38 1.57 20.01
C GLY A 368 -17.84 1.81 20.37
N ILE A 369 -18.03 2.45 21.52
CA ILE A 369 -19.33 2.75 22.13
C ILE A 369 -19.42 4.25 22.39
N LEU A 370 -20.51 4.86 21.92
CA LEU A 370 -20.88 6.22 22.26
C LEU A 370 -21.77 6.24 23.50
N GLU A 371 -21.35 7.00 24.51
CA GLU A 371 -22.14 7.28 25.72
C GLU A 371 -22.61 8.74 25.69
N LYS A 372 -23.92 8.95 25.78
CA LYS A 372 -24.52 10.28 25.92
C LYS A 372 -24.67 10.63 27.39
N LEU A 373 -23.99 11.69 27.81
CA LEU A 373 -23.93 12.21 29.18
C LEU A 373 -24.76 13.49 29.32
N THR A 374 -24.90 13.98 30.55
CA THR A 374 -25.57 15.27 30.81
C THR A 374 -24.77 16.48 30.34
N ASP A 375 -23.45 16.35 30.28
CA ASP A 375 -22.50 17.41 29.90
C ASP A 375 -21.88 17.22 28.50
N GLY A 376 -22.37 16.23 27.73
CA GLY A 376 -21.95 16.00 26.35
C GLY A 376 -21.91 14.52 25.99
N TYR A 377 -20.86 14.10 25.31
CA TYR A 377 -20.74 12.73 24.80
C TYR A 377 -19.32 12.18 24.99
N VAL A 378 -19.20 10.87 25.15
CA VAL A 378 -17.93 10.16 25.17
C VAL A 378 -17.99 9.03 24.15
N LEU A 379 -17.15 9.08 23.12
CA LEU A 379 -16.94 7.95 22.22
C LEU A 379 -15.70 7.20 22.69
N ARG A 380 -15.85 5.93 23.10
CA ARG A 380 -14.74 5.08 23.56
C ARG A 380 -14.52 3.94 22.58
N GLN A 381 -13.32 3.88 22.03
CA GLN A 381 -12.87 2.85 21.12
C GLN A 381 -12.53 1.56 21.87
N ASP A 382 -12.56 0.42 21.18
CA ASP A 382 -12.23 -0.89 21.76
C ASP A 382 -10.75 -0.97 22.20
N SER A 383 -9.89 -0.15 21.60
CA SER A 383 -8.47 0.03 21.97
C SER A 383 -8.27 0.73 23.32
N GLY A 384 -9.32 1.35 23.88
CA GLY A 384 -9.27 2.18 25.07
C GLY A 384 -9.05 3.68 24.81
N GLU A 385 -8.80 4.06 23.55
CA GLU A 385 -8.85 5.46 23.12
C GLU A 385 -10.24 6.04 23.33
N PHE A 386 -10.31 7.34 23.63
CA PHE A 386 -11.59 8.01 23.79
C PHE A 386 -11.56 9.45 23.28
N GLU A 387 -12.73 9.92 22.90
CA GLU A 387 -13.01 11.29 22.52
C GLU A 387 -14.15 11.83 23.37
N ARG A 388 -14.04 13.08 23.80
CA ARG A 388 -15.05 13.81 24.57
C ARG A 388 -15.60 14.94 23.74
N TYR A 389 -16.91 15.05 23.77
CA TYR A 389 -17.67 16.11 23.12
C TYR A 389 -18.47 16.86 24.16
N ASP A 390 -18.72 18.14 23.92
CA ASP A 390 -19.61 18.92 24.78
C ASP A 390 -21.10 18.70 24.44
N VAL A 391 -22.00 19.35 25.19
CA VAL A 391 -23.46 19.29 24.99
C VAL A 391 -23.93 19.73 23.59
N ARG A 392 -23.13 20.48 22.84
CA ARG A 392 -23.42 20.89 21.45
C ARG A 392 -22.72 19.99 20.42
N GLY A 393 -22.02 18.96 20.91
CA GLY A 393 -21.33 17.93 20.17
C GLY A 393 -19.98 18.33 19.60
N TYR A 394 -19.36 19.42 20.06
CA TYR A 394 -18.01 19.79 19.61
C TYR A 394 -16.96 18.93 20.33
N LEU A 395 -15.98 18.41 19.60
CA LEU A 395 -14.84 17.69 20.17
C LEU A 395 -14.05 18.63 21.11
N ILE A 396 -13.94 18.30 22.39
CA ILE A 396 -13.27 19.11 23.42
C ILE A 396 -12.02 18.44 24.00
N ALA A 397 -11.91 17.11 23.94
CA ALA A 397 -10.72 16.40 24.35
C ALA A 397 -10.65 15.01 23.70
N PHE A 398 -9.45 14.44 23.63
CA PHE A 398 -9.25 13.03 23.31
C PHE A 398 -8.02 12.48 24.02
N GLY A 399 -7.98 11.16 24.22
CA GLY A 399 -6.98 10.49 25.03
C GLY A 399 -7.08 8.98 24.98
N ASP A 400 -6.43 8.33 25.93
CA ASP A 400 -6.36 6.87 26.05
C ASP A 400 -6.57 6.43 27.51
N ASN A 401 -6.21 5.19 27.84
CA ASN A 401 -6.34 4.67 29.19
C ASN A 401 -5.50 5.43 30.25
N ASP A 402 -4.49 6.22 29.85
CA ASP A 402 -3.69 7.11 30.71
C ASP A 402 -4.31 8.51 30.89
N GLY A 403 -5.50 8.72 30.34
CA GLY A 403 -6.32 9.92 30.47
C GLY A 403 -6.29 10.84 29.25
N GLU A 404 -6.74 12.09 29.44
CA GLU A 404 -6.78 13.08 28.37
C GLU A 404 -5.37 13.45 27.91
N ASN A 405 -5.13 13.32 26.60
CA ASN A 405 -3.85 13.58 25.96
C ASN A 405 -3.86 14.90 25.21
N VAL A 406 -5.03 15.29 24.66
CA VAL A 406 -5.22 16.52 23.91
C VAL A 406 -6.54 17.18 24.34
N SER A 407 -6.52 18.51 24.43
CA SER A 407 -7.69 19.35 24.73
C SER A 407 -7.87 20.40 23.64
N LEU A 408 -9.13 20.74 23.35
CA LEU A 408 -9.52 21.71 22.33
C LEU A 408 -10.29 22.85 22.98
N VAL A 409 -9.89 24.07 22.66
CA VAL A 409 -10.47 25.32 23.18
C VAL A 409 -11.12 26.06 22.04
N TYR A 410 -12.36 26.50 22.27
CA TYR A 410 -13.13 27.23 21.29
C TYR A 410 -13.48 28.62 21.80
N GLU A 411 -13.55 29.57 20.87
CA GLU A 411 -13.98 30.93 21.12
C GLU A 411 -15.28 31.23 20.37
N LYS A 412 -16.08 32.13 20.93
CA LYS A 412 -17.31 32.60 20.29
C LYS A 412 -17.00 33.84 19.46
N SER A 413 -17.28 33.79 18.16
CA SER A 413 -17.15 34.92 17.24
C SER A 413 -18.40 35.00 16.37
N GLU A 414 -19.10 36.14 16.40
CA GLU A 414 -20.31 36.41 15.62
C GLU A 414 -21.38 35.28 15.67
N GLY A 415 -21.58 34.70 16.85
CA GLY A 415 -22.54 33.60 17.04
C GLY A 415 -22.04 32.22 16.61
N LYS A 416 -20.92 32.15 15.89
CA LYS A 416 -20.20 30.90 15.59
C LYS A 416 -19.23 30.55 16.72
N ARG A 417 -18.95 29.25 16.87
CA ARG A 417 -17.95 28.72 17.79
C ARG A 417 -16.78 28.23 16.96
N LEU A 418 -15.63 28.86 17.12
CA LEU A 418 -14.44 28.63 16.31
C LEU A 418 -13.37 27.99 17.19
N LEU A 419 -12.68 26.97 16.68
CA LEU A 419 -11.58 26.32 17.39
C LEU A 419 -10.43 27.32 17.49
N SER A 420 -10.06 27.79 18.67
CA SER A 420 -8.97 28.77 18.82
C SER A 420 -7.64 28.12 19.14
N LYS A 421 -7.65 27.00 19.89
CA LYS A 421 -6.44 26.34 20.35
C LYS A 421 -6.61 24.84 20.52
N VAL A 422 -5.58 24.08 20.19
CA VAL A 422 -5.44 22.65 20.55
C VAL A 422 -4.17 22.48 21.35
N VAL A 423 -4.24 21.81 22.50
CA VAL A 423 -3.13 21.66 23.45
C VAL A 423 -2.95 20.19 23.81
N ALA A 424 -1.79 19.64 23.50
CA ALA A 424 -1.38 18.32 23.92
C ALA A 424 -0.72 18.35 25.31
N LYS A 425 -0.75 17.21 26.02
CA LYS A 425 -0.23 17.04 27.39
C LYS A 425 1.29 17.27 27.50
N ASN A 426 2.03 17.13 26.39
CA ASN A 426 3.45 17.51 26.28
C ASN A 426 3.66 19.01 25.95
N SER A 427 2.62 19.84 26.08
CA SER A 427 2.59 21.28 25.79
C SER A 427 2.73 21.68 24.31
N ASN A 428 2.77 20.72 23.37
CA ASN A 428 2.61 21.04 21.95
C ASN A 428 1.27 21.74 21.73
N THR A 429 1.26 22.77 20.89
CA THR A 429 0.08 23.62 20.71
C THR A 429 -0.11 23.98 19.26
N LEU A 430 -1.36 23.96 18.80
CA LEU A 430 -1.79 24.63 17.57
C LEU A 430 -2.74 25.77 17.94
N THR A 431 -2.53 26.94 17.33
CA THR A 431 -3.40 28.12 17.48
C THR A 431 -3.96 28.50 16.12
N PHE A 432 -5.24 28.84 16.10
CA PHE A 432 -6.01 29.09 14.89
C PHE A 432 -6.42 30.56 14.84
N SER A 433 -6.28 31.16 13.67
CA SER A 433 -6.76 32.50 13.38
C SER A 433 -7.68 32.46 12.18
N TYR A 434 -8.66 33.35 12.18
CA TYR A 434 -9.75 33.38 11.21
C TYR A 434 -9.87 34.77 10.62
N PHE A 435 -10.30 34.83 9.36
CA PHE A 435 -10.71 36.08 8.75
C PHE A 435 -11.85 36.69 9.54
N LYS A 436 -11.68 37.96 9.95
CA LYS A 436 -12.62 38.68 10.84
C LYS A 436 -13.61 39.58 10.11
N ASP A 437 -13.44 39.74 8.81
CA ASP A 437 -14.30 40.56 7.95
C ASP A 437 -14.24 40.08 6.49
N GLY A 438 -15.02 40.74 5.63
CA GLY A 438 -15.06 40.47 4.19
C GLY A 438 -15.75 39.15 3.81
N LYS A 439 -15.61 38.76 2.54
CA LYS A 439 -16.25 37.55 1.99
C LYS A 439 -15.78 36.25 2.67
N ASN A 440 -14.58 36.26 3.25
CA ASN A 440 -13.96 35.07 3.85
C ASN A 440 -14.17 34.97 5.36
N LEU A 441 -14.99 35.85 5.95
CA LEU A 441 -15.34 35.86 7.37
C LEU A 441 -15.57 34.44 7.92
N GLY A 442 -14.88 34.13 9.02
CA GLY A 442 -14.99 32.87 9.74
C GLY A 442 -14.27 31.67 9.10
N LEU A 443 -13.57 31.85 7.97
CA LEU A 443 -12.62 30.84 7.45
C LEU A 443 -11.28 30.95 8.15
N ILE A 444 -10.60 29.83 8.32
CA ILE A 444 -9.25 29.78 8.90
C ILE A 444 -8.31 30.56 7.98
N GLU A 445 -7.70 31.61 8.51
CA GLU A 445 -6.66 32.40 7.83
C GLU A 445 -5.30 31.73 7.99
N LYS A 446 -5.00 31.24 9.21
CA LYS A 446 -3.69 30.69 9.54
C LYS A 446 -3.74 29.76 10.75
N VAL A 447 -2.94 28.70 10.71
CA VAL A 447 -2.65 27.80 11.84
C VAL A 447 -1.19 27.96 12.24
N THR A 448 -0.91 28.11 13.53
CA THR A 448 0.44 28.35 14.09
C THR A 448 0.79 27.32 15.15
N ASP A 449 2.00 26.76 15.10
CA ASP A 449 2.51 25.91 16.18
C ASP A 449 3.17 26.71 17.32
N GLN A 450 3.54 26.04 18.41
CA GLN A 450 4.19 26.68 19.57
C GLN A 450 5.55 27.33 19.27
N THR A 451 6.19 26.98 18.15
CA THR A 451 7.48 27.55 17.72
C THR A 451 7.32 28.77 16.82
N GLY A 452 6.07 29.08 16.42
CA GLY A 452 5.75 30.19 15.53
C GLY A 452 5.69 29.79 14.04
N ARG A 453 5.99 28.54 13.69
CA ARG A 453 5.79 28.04 12.31
C ARG A 453 4.31 28.11 11.98
N SER A 454 3.99 28.59 10.78
CA SER A 454 2.61 28.87 10.39
C SER A 454 2.31 28.38 8.98
N VAL A 455 1.09 27.92 8.78
CA VAL A 455 0.50 27.64 7.45
C VAL A 455 -0.61 28.67 7.23
N PHE A 456 -0.63 29.29 6.04
CA PHE A 456 -1.63 30.31 5.68
C PHE A 456 -2.54 29.81 4.56
N TYR A 457 -3.79 30.28 4.57
CA TYR A 457 -4.82 29.89 3.62
C TYR A 457 -5.44 31.12 2.97
N ALA A 458 -5.57 31.10 1.64
CA ALA A 458 -6.24 32.14 0.88
C ALA A 458 -7.42 31.57 0.09
N TYR A 459 -8.46 32.38 -0.04
CA TYR A 459 -9.74 31.94 -0.59
C TYR A 459 -10.28 32.91 -1.65
N GLU A 460 -10.92 32.34 -2.67
CA GLU A 460 -11.71 33.06 -3.66
C GLU A 460 -13.13 32.52 -3.67
N ASP A 461 -14.10 33.41 -3.39
CA ASP A 461 -15.51 33.07 -3.25
C ASP A 461 -15.72 31.81 -2.38
N ARG A 462 -15.13 31.82 -1.17
CA ARG A 462 -15.19 30.76 -0.15
C ARG A 462 -14.45 29.46 -0.49
N ARG A 463 -13.78 29.37 -1.64
CA ARG A 463 -12.98 28.19 -2.05
C ARG A 463 -11.52 28.40 -1.73
N LEU A 464 -10.86 27.38 -1.18
CA LEU A 464 -9.43 27.42 -0.86
C LEU A 464 -8.61 27.42 -2.16
N VAL A 465 -7.95 28.52 -2.50
CA VAL A 465 -7.20 28.64 -3.77
C VAL A 465 -5.69 28.60 -3.57
N GLU A 466 -5.21 28.92 -2.37
CA GLU A 466 -3.77 28.94 -2.08
C GLU A 466 -3.50 28.51 -0.64
N ILE A 467 -2.48 27.68 -0.48
CA ILE A 467 -1.88 27.33 0.81
C ILE A 467 -0.42 27.75 0.77
N LYS A 468 0.02 28.44 1.82
CA LYS A 468 1.41 28.76 2.04
C LYS A 468 1.95 28.01 3.26
N GLU A 469 2.81 27.04 2.98
CA GLU A 469 3.42 26.13 3.96
C GLU A 469 4.42 26.87 4.87
N PRO A 470 4.88 26.24 5.98
CA PRO A 470 5.80 26.89 6.92
C PRO A 470 7.14 27.30 6.28
N ASP A 471 7.61 26.54 5.30
CA ASP A 471 8.83 26.81 4.53
C ASP A 471 8.62 27.83 3.39
N GLN A 472 7.44 28.47 3.34
CA GLN A 472 6.98 29.40 2.31
C GLN A 472 6.65 28.77 0.95
N ALA A 473 6.76 27.45 0.80
CA ALA A 473 6.29 26.76 -0.38
C ALA A 473 4.78 26.99 -0.55
N THR A 474 4.33 27.17 -1.78
CA THR A 474 2.94 27.56 -2.06
C THR A 474 2.27 26.53 -2.96
N ARG A 475 1.13 25.99 -2.55
CA ARG A 475 0.27 25.14 -3.39
C ARG A 475 -0.96 25.94 -3.82
N ARG A 476 -1.45 25.71 -5.04
CA ARG A 476 -2.65 26.36 -5.56
C ARG A 476 -3.65 25.37 -6.11
N PHE A 477 -4.91 25.76 -6.08
CA PHE A 477 -6.00 24.98 -6.64
C PHE A 477 -6.82 25.80 -7.62
N THR A 478 -7.26 25.15 -8.69
CA THR A 478 -8.32 25.67 -9.56
C THR A 478 -9.57 24.82 -9.37
N TYR A 479 -10.72 25.36 -9.76
CA TYR A 479 -12.00 24.71 -9.59
C TYR A 479 -12.77 24.65 -10.91
N ASP A 480 -13.58 23.62 -11.10
CA ASP A 480 -14.51 23.48 -12.23
C ASP A 480 -15.77 24.34 -12.03
N SER A 481 -16.74 24.20 -12.95
CA SER A 481 -18.02 24.93 -12.89
C SER A 481 -18.95 24.47 -11.76
N GLU A 482 -18.70 23.29 -11.19
CA GLU A 482 -19.47 22.71 -10.08
C GLU A 482 -18.78 22.91 -8.72
N ASN A 483 -17.70 23.72 -8.69
CA ASN A 483 -16.88 24.00 -7.51
C ASN A 483 -16.07 22.81 -6.96
N ARG A 484 -15.72 21.84 -7.82
CA ARG A 484 -14.79 20.76 -7.49
C ARG A 484 -13.37 21.12 -7.92
N ILE A 485 -12.35 20.61 -7.23
CA ILE A 485 -10.94 20.87 -7.59
C ILE A 485 -10.66 20.31 -8.97
N LYS A 486 -10.26 21.19 -9.89
CA LYS A 486 -9.85 20.83 -11.23
C LYS A 486 -8.35 20.58 -11.30
N ASP A 487 -7.53 21.54 -10.86
CA ASP A 487 -6.07 21.41 -10.91
C ASP A 487 -5.45 21.57 -9.53
N VAL A 488 -4.42 20.76 -9.24
CA VAL A 488 -3.52 20.95 -8.11
C VAL A 488 -2.16 21.38 -8.63
N ILE A 489 -1.72 22.57 -8.24
CA ILE A 489 -0.48 23.19 -8.70
C ILE A 489 0.53 23.17 -7.55
N ASN A 490 1.68 22.53 -7.78
CA ASN A 490 2.73 22.36 -6.77
C ASN A 490 3.58 23.65 -6.59
N PRO A 491 4.48 23.70 -5.60
CA PRO A 491 5.32 24.88 -5.34
C PRO A 491 6.26 25.31 -6.46
N LYS A 492 6.51 24.44 -7.45
CA LYS A 492 7.29 24.79 -8.65
C LYS A 492 6.44 25.41 -9.77
N GLY A 493 5.14 25.57 -9.55
CA GLY A 493 4.18 26.04 -10.56
C GLY A 493 3.79 24.97 -11.58
N ILE A 494 4.09 23.70 -11.32
CA ILE A 494 3.72 22.58 -12.19
C ILE A 494 2.38 22.02 -11.70
N THR A 495 1.42 21.88 -12.62
CA THR A 495 0.17 21.15 -12.37
C THR A 495 0.50 19.68 -12.15
N SER A 496 0.38 19.21 -10.90
CA SER A 496 0.65 17.82 -10.52
C SER A 496 -0.54 16.90 -10.72
N ILE A 497 -1.76 17.45 -10.67
CA ILE A 497 -3.02 16.71 -10.85
C ILE A 497 -3.96 17.60 -11.66
N THR A 498 -4.64 17.00 -12.64
CA THR A 498 -5.80 17.58 -13.32
C THR A 498 -6.92 16.55 -13.27
N ASN A 499 -8.06 16.91 -12.67
CA ASN A 499 -9.25 16.10 -12.55
C ASN A 499 -10.23 16.40 -13.70
N GLU A 500 -10.80 15.34 -14.26
CA GLU A 500 -11.96 15.39 -15.15
C GLU A 500 -13.05 14.54 -14.49
N TYR A 501 -14.20 15.16 -14.24
CA TYR A 501 -15.37 14.53 -13.63
C TYR A 501 -16.39 14.22 -14.73
N ASP A 502 -17.09 13.10 -14.61
CA ASP A 502 -18.10 12.59 -15.55
C ASP A 502 -19.51 13.17 -15.35
#